data_AF-Q24TC0-F1
#
_entry.id   AF-Q24TC0-F1
#
_cell.length_a   1.000
_cell.length_b   1.000
_cell.length_c   1.000
_cell.angle_alpha   90.00
_cell.angle_beta   90.00
_cell.angle_gamma   90.00
#
_symmetry.space_group_name_H-M   'P 1'
#
loop_
_entity.id
_entity.type
_entity.pdbx_description
1 polymer ?
#
loop_
_entity_poly.entity_id
_entity_poly.type
_entity_poly.pdbx_seq_one_letter_code
_entity_poly.pdbx_strand_id
1 'polypeptide(L)'
;MAFKHKYSYSEKEKIIIEYLNNTHGFRELCRIYGMSQGALKGWIRLYNAFGFEGLRTGSKARHLKQAAVNDYLSGKLTAPEILKKYKIRSETQLRGWIKKYNGHEGLKSSGTGGSAIMTKGRKTTFDERVESVQYCIAHDHNYVETSEKYQVSYQQARNFTPKYEAYGVESLRDHRGKRKSQDNSKECCEEPYIKTGIYFVSGPNCTTLFM
;
A
#
# COMPACT_ATOMS: atom_id res chain seq x y z
N MET A 1 -11.72 27.59 14.72
CA MET A 1 -10.43 28.13 14.22
C MET A 1 -9.50 26.95 13.95
N ALA A 2 -8.98 26.80 12.72
CA ALA A 2 -8.07 25.69 12.39
C ALA A 2 -6.70 25.92 13.04
N PHE A 3 -6.14 24.89 13.69
CA PHE A 3 -4.80 24.96 14.26
C PHE A 3 -3.77 25.14 13.14
N LYS A 4 -3.16 26.33 13.07
CA LYS A 4 -2.12 26.63 12.07
C LYS A 4 -0.76 26.31 12.66
N HIS A 5 -0.05 25.34 12.07
CA HIS A 5 1.33 25.06 12.46
C HIS A 5 2.19 26.29 12.16
N LYS A 6 3.02 26.71 13.13
CA LYS A 6 3.90 27.89 13.02
C LYS A 6 4.87 27.82 11.84
N TYR A 7 5.26 26.61 11.42
CA TYR A 7 6.19 26.37 10.32
C TYR A 7 5.62 25.32 9.37
N SER A 8 5.63 25.65 8.08
CA SER A 8 5.31 24.76 6.96
C SER A 8 6.39 23.69 6.76
N TYR A 9 6.10 22.70 5.91
CA TYR A 9 7.08 21.64 5.59
C TYR A 9 8.30 22.21 4.84
N SER A 10 8.06 23.08 3.86
CA SER A 10 9.14 23.69 3.06
C SER A 10 10.07 24.55 3.93
N GLU A 11 9.53 25.29 4.90
CA GLU A 11 10.36 26.04 5.87
C GLU A 11 11.22 25.10 6.73
N LYS A 12 10.66 23.98 7.19
CA LYS A 12 11.43 22.98 7.96
C LYS A 12 12.57 22.39 7.14
N GLU A 13 12.30 22.08 5.87
CA GLU A 13 13.27 21.52 4.95
C GLU A 13 14.44 22.48 4.70
N LYS A 14 14.13 23.75 4.40
CA LYS A 14 15.13 24.81 4.22
C LYS A 14 16.04 24.95 5.45
N ILE A 15 15.46 25.01 6.64
CA ILE A 15 16.21 25.19 7.90
C ILE A 15 17.14 24.00 8.17
N ILE A 16 16.69 22.78 7.88
CA ILE A 16 17.53 21.58 8.03
C ILE A 16 18.65 21.56 6.99
N ILE A 17 18.39 21.97 5.74
CA ILE A 17 19.45 22.07 4.71
C ILE A 17 20.52 23.09 5.11
N GLU A 18 20.13 24.28 5.60
CA GLU A 18 21.08 25.30 6.08
C GLU A 18 21.90 24.80 7.28
N TYR A 19 21.28 24.01 8.16
CA TYR A 19 21.98 23.35 9.27
C TYR A 19 23.00 22.30 8.76
N LEU A 20 22.62 21.45 7.81
CA LEU A 20 23.49 20.40 7.26
C LEU A 20 24.66 20.97 6.47
N ASN A 21 24.45 22.07 5.75
CA ASN A 21 25.49 22.76 5.01
C ASN A 21 26.42 23.59 5.91
N ASN A 22 26.18 23.60 7.23
CA ASN A 22 26.87 24.46 8.20
C ASN A 22 26.86 25.95 7.81
N THR A 23 25.85 26.38 7.03
CA THR A 23 25.74 27.77 6.61
C THR A 23 25.58 28.67 7.82
N HIS A 24 24.77 28.24 8.80
CA HIS A 24 24.51 28.96 10.04
C HIS A 24 24.61 28.02 11.23
N GLY A 25 25.08 28.54 12.37
CA GLY A 25 25.16 27.75 13.61
C GLY A 25 23.77 27.42 14.17
N PHE A 26 23.67 26.35 14.96
CA PHE A 26 22.40 25.93 15.59
C PHE A 26 21.66 27.05 16.34
N ARG A 27 22.39 27.86 17.12
CA ARG A 27 21.81 28.99 17.88
C ARG A 27 21.44 30.16 16.98
N GLU A 28 22.16 30.34 15.89
CA GLU A 28 21.94 31.38 14.90
C GLU A 28 20.68 31.11 14.08
N LEU A 29 20.48 29.88 13.60
CA LEU A 29 19.22 29.44 12.98
C LEU A 29 18.02 29.68 13.90
N CYS A 30 18.18 29.42 15.20
CA CYS A 30 17.11 29.68 16.16
C CYS A 30 16.72 31.16 16.24
N ARG A 31 17.70 32.07 16.14
CA ARG A 31 17.49 33.52 16.14
C ARG A 31 16.88 33.99 14.81
N ILE A 32 17.44 33.56 13.68
CA ILE A 32 16.99 33.95 12.34
C ILE A 32 15.52 33.56 12.10
N TYR A 33 15.15 32.33 12.44
CA TYR A 33 13.81 31.79 12.20
C TYR A 33 12.86 31.92 13.40
N GLY A 34 13.27 32.63 14.46
CA GLY A 34 12.46 32.86 15.66
C GLY A 34 11.93 31.56 16.30
N MET A 35 12.73 30.50 16.27
CA MET A 35 12.36 29.17 16.76
C MET A 35 13.02 28.85 18.10
N SER A 36 12.35 28.02 18.89
CA SER A 36 12.96 27.52 20.12
C SER A 36 14.02 26.47 19.80
N GLN A 37 15.10 26.45 20.60
CA GLN A 37 16.15 25.43 20.49
C GLN A 37 15.59 24.01 20.60
N GLY A 38 14.56 23.81 21.44
CA GLY A 38 13.87 22.53 21.57
C GLY A 38 13.16 22.08 20.28
N ALA A 39 12.57 23.01 19.53
CA ALA A 39 11.94 22.70 18.25
C ALA A 39 12.97 22.24 17.21
N LEU A 40 14.07 23.00 17.04
CA LEU A 40 15.14 22.65 16.11
C LEU A 40 15.79 21.31 16.47
N LYS A 41 16.11 21.09 17.74
CA LYS A 41 16.65 19.80 18.23
C LYS A 41 15.68 18.65 17.95
N GLY A 42 14.38 18.89 18.10
CA GLY A 42 13.34 17.92 17.76
C GLY A 42 13.30 17.57 16.28
N TRP A 43 13.44 18.57 15.39
CA TRP A 43 13.46 18.37 13.94
C TRP A 43 14.72 17.66 13.47
N ILE A 44 15.90 18.03 13.98
CA ILE A 44 17.15 17.33 13.67
C ILE A 44 17.05 15.86 14.09
N ARG A 45 16.50 15.56 15.27
CA ARG A 45 16.29 14.17 15.69
C ARG A 45 15.34 13.40 14.77
N LEU A 46 14.26 14.03 14.31
CA LEU A 46 13.33 13.41 13.36
C LEU A 46 13.96 13.17 12.00
N TYR A 47 14.75 14.13 11.52
CA TYR A 47 15.51 14.03 10.29
C TYR A 47 16.54 12.89 10.36
N ASN A 48 17.34 12.83 11.43
CA ASN A 48 18.32 11.75 11.59
C ASN A 48 17.69 10.35 11.66
N ALA A 49 16.44 10.24 12.14
CA ALA A 49 15.74 8.97 12.25
C ALA A 49 14.98 8.56 10.98
N PHE A 50 14.43 9.52 10.22
CA PHE A 50 13.46 9.25 9.16
C PHE A 50 13.67 10.08 7.87
N GLY A 51 14.77 10.82 7.78
CA GLY A 51 15.02 11.78 6.71
C GLY A 51 14.01 12.94 6.68
N PHE A 52 13.88 13.61 5.53
CA PHE A 52 12.96 14.73 5.35
C PHE A 52 11.49 14.35 5.56
N GLU A 53 11.11 13.12 5.24
CA GLU A 53 9.77 12.59 5.52
C GLU A 53 9.44 12.59 7.03
N GLY A 54 10.45 12.57 7.90
CA GLY A 54 10.33 12.75 9.33
C GLY A 54 9.84 14.15 9.76
N LEU A 55 9.97 15.17 8.91
CA LEU A 55 9.57 16.55 9.20
C LEU A 55 8.11 16.85 8.83
N ARG A 56 7.46 15.96 8.06
CA ARG A 56 6.03 16.06 7.75
C ARG A 56 5.19 15.98 9.02
N THR A 57 4.08 16.72 9.04
CA THR A 57 3.12 16.65 10.14
C THR A 57 2.59 15.23 10.26
N GLY A 58 2.57 14.70 11.49
CA GLY A 58 2.11 13.33 11.75
C GLY A 58 3.07 12.22 11.31
N SER A 59 4.29 12.56 10.88
CA SER A 59 5.32 11.61 10.43
C SER A 59 5.57 10.48 11.44
N LYS A 60 5.77 10.79 12.71
CA LYS A 60 5.98 9.79 13.78
C LYS A 60 4.86 8.74 13.83
N ALA A 61 3.61 9.19 13.81
CA ALA A 61 2.47 8.28 13.83
C ALA A 61 2.40 7.46 12.54
N ARG A 62 2.69 8.08 11.38
CA ARG A 62 2.75 7.38 10.09
C ARG A 62 3.85 6.31 10.05
N HIS A 63 5.08 6.64 10.46
CA HIS A 63 6.19 5.71 10.50
C HIS A 63 5.96 4.58 11.51
N LEU A 64 5.37 4.87 12.68
CA LEU A 64 4.98 3.84 13.64
C LEU A 64 3.97 2.87 13.04
N LYS A 65 2.91 3.39 12.39
CA LYS A 65 1.92 2.56 11.69
C LYS A 65 2.58 1.70 10.61
N GLN A 66 3.46 2.30 9.81
CA GLN A 66 4.16 1.60 8.73
C GLN A 66 5.07 0.48 9.27
N ALA A 67 5.82 0.75 10.34
CA ALA A 67 6.67 -0.23 10.98
C ALA A 67 5.86 -1.41 11.55
N ALA A 68 4.73 -1.13 12.21
CA ALA A 68 3.84 -2.16 12.72
C ALA A 68 3.24 -3.04 11.60
N VAL A 69 2.86 -2.44 10.46
CA VAL A 69 2.37 -3.18 9.29
C VAL A 69 3.49 -4.01 8.65
N ASN A 70 4.69 -3.46 8.50
CA ASN A 70 5.83 -4.18 7.92
C ASN A 70 6.24 -5.38 8.78
N ASP A 71 6.27 -5.23 10.10
CA ASP A 71 6.56 -6.34 11.02
C ASP A 71 5.51 -7.44 10.89
N TYR A 72 4.22 -7.08 10.75
CA TYR A 72 3.14 -8.04 10.50
C TYR A 72 3.34 -8.78 9.17
N LEU A 73 3.64 -8.05 8.09
CA LEU A 73 3.86 -8.62 6.76
C LEU A 73 5.13 -9.49 6.70
N SER A 74 6.14 -9.20 7.51
CA SER A 74 7.35 -10.01 7.59
C SER A 74 7.12 -11.41 8.15
N GLY A 75 6.00 -11.63 8.85
CA GLY A 75 5.65 -12.88 9.51
C GLY A 75 6.55 -13.25 10.70
N LYS A 76 7.54 -12.42 11.05
CA LYS A 76 8.51 -12.68 12.12
C LYS A 76 7.94 -12.47 13.52
N LEU A 77 6.89 -11.67 13.63
CA LEU A 77 6.21 -11.39 14.89
C LEU A 77 4.73 -11.72 14.75
N THR A 78 4.16 -12.33 15.79
CA THR A 78 2.73 -12.57 15.89
C THR A 78 1.98 -11.27 16.17
N ALA A 79 0.68 -11.22 15.85
CA ALA A 79 -0.13 -10.02 16.09
C ALA A 79 -0.08 -9.52 17.55
N PRO A 80 -0.15 -10.37 18.60
CA PRO A 80 -0.02 -9.94 19.99
C PRO A 80 1.33 -9.31 20.31
N GLU A 81 2.43 -9.86 19.77
CA GLU A 81 3.78 -9.33 19.96
C GLU A 81 3.93 -7.94 19.33
N ILE A 82 3.34 -7.73 18.15
CA ILE A 82 3.33 -6.42 17.47
C ILE A 82 2.53 -5.40 18.29
N LEU A 83 1.35 -5.78 18.81
CA LEU A 83 0.56 -4.90 19.66
C LEU A 83 1.34 -4.45 20.89
N LYS A 84 2.07 -5.38 21.54
CA LYS A 84 2.92 -5.09 22.71
C LYS A 84 4.11 -4.21 22.33
N LYS A 85 4.84 -4.54 21.26
CA LYS A 85 6.03 -3.82 20.78
C LYS A 85 5.72 -2.36 20.45
N TYR A 86 4.62 -2.11 19.75
CA TYR A 86 4.23 -0.78 19.31
C TYR A 86 3.20 -0.09 20.23
N LYS A 87 2.86 -0.71 21.37
CA LYS A 87 1.88 -0.21 22.36
C LYS A 87 0.53 0.13 21.73
N ILE A 88 0.06 -0.72 20.81
CA ILE A 88 -1.23 -0.57 20.13
C ILE A 88 -2.31 -1.18 21.01
N ARG A 89 -3.41 -0.44 21.21
CA ARG A 89 -4.46 -0.82 22.18
C ARG A 89 -5.37 -1.95 21.69
N SER A 90 -5.49 -2.14 20.38
CA SER A 90 -6.44 -3.10 19.80
C SER A 90 -5.92 -3.73 18.51
N GLU A 91 -6.12 -5.04 18.38
CA GLU A 91 -5.85 -5.78 17.14
C GLU A 91 -6.66 -5.25 15.95
N THR A 92 -7.89 -4.78 16.20
CA THR A 92 -8.74 -4.16 15.17
C THR A 92 -8.07 -2.93 14.55
N GLN A 93 -7.30 -2.16 15.33
CA GLN A 93 -6.55 -1.01 14.81
C GLN A 93 -5.44 -1.46 13.86
N LEU A 94 -4.66 -2.47 14.24
CA LEU A 94 -3.60 -3.04 13.41
C LEU A 94 -4.18 -3.61 12.11
N ARG A 95 -5.27 -4.38 12.20
CA ARG A 95 -5.98 -4.94 11.04
C ARG A 95 -6.50 -3.86 10.10
N GLY A 96 -7.01 -2.75 10.66
CA GLY A 96 -7.41 -1.58 9.89
C GLY A 96 -6.25 -0.94 9.13
N TRP A 97 -5.07 -0.83 9.75
CA TRP A 97 -3.87 -0.31 9.06
C TRP A 97 -3.40 -1.25 7.95
N ILE A 98 -3.37 -2.56 8.18
CA ILE A 98 -3.01 -3.54 7.14
C ILE A 98 -3.95 -3.45 5.93
N LYS A 99 -5.27 -3.34 6.17
CA LYS A 99 -6.26 -3.16 5.10
C LYS A 99 -6.01 -1.89 4.29
N LYS A 100 -5.71 -0.77 4.95
CA LYS A 100 -5.40 0.50 4.27
C LYS A 100 -4.12 0.41 3.44
N TYR A 101 -3.09 -0.20 4.00
CA TYR A 101 -1.82 -0.46 3.31
C TYR A 101 -2.04 -1.29 2.04
N ASN A 102 -2.76 -2.41 2.14
CA ASN A 102 -3.07 -3.28 1.00
C ASN A 102 -4.03 -2.64 -0.02
N GLY A 103 -4.81 -1.64 0.38
CA GLY A 103 -5.73 -0.89 -0.47
C GLY A 103 -5.12 0.32 -1.18
N HIS A 104 -3.80 0.55 -1.08
CA HIS A 104 -3.10 1.78 -1.52
C HIS A 104 -3.67 3.09 -0.96
N GLU A 105 -4.54 3.03 0.05
CA GLU A 105 -4.90 4.20 0.85
C GLU A 105 -3.71 4.47 1.77
N GLY A 106 -2.79 5.34 1.33
CA GLY A 106 -1.58 5.67 2.09
C GLY A 106 -1.91 5.83 3.58
N LEU A 107 -1.10 5.23 4.47
CA LEU A 107 -1.34 5.22 5.91
C LEU A 107 -1.26 6.64 6.49
N LYS A 108 -2.31 7.44 6.31
CA LYS A 108 -2.32 8.84 6.74
C LYS A 108 -2.31 8.89 8.27
N SER A 109 -1.56 9.84 8.82
CA SER A 109 -1.80 10.33 10.18
C SER A 109 -3.25 10.84 10.25
N SER A 110 -3.96 10.58 11.34
CA SER A 110 -5.36 11.02 11.46
C SER A 110 -5.42 12.53 11.30
N GLY A 111 -6.22 13.01 10.36
CA GLY A 111 -6.43 14.43 10.07
C GLY A 111 -5.87 14.86 8.71
N THR A 112 -6.73 15.55 7.97
CA THR A 112 -6.50 16.24 6.69
C THR A 112 -6.89 15.45 5.44
N GLY A 113 -8.05 15.85 4.91
CA GLY A 113 -8.54 15.45 3.59
C GLY A 113 -7.51 15.75 2.51
N GLY A 114 -7.28 14.76 1.67
CA GLY A 114 -6.49 14.86 0.45
C GLY A 114 -7.04 13.83 -0.49
N SER A 115 -7.46 14.32 -1.67
CA SER A 115 -8.01 13.65 -2.86
C SER A 115 -8.37 12.17 -2.68
N ALA A 116 -9.66 11.88 -2.80
CA ALA A 116 -10.14 10.51 -2.90
C ALA A 116 -9.35 9.80 -3.99
N ILE A 117 -8.54 8.81 -3.60
CA ILE A 117 -8.10 7.77 -4.54
C ILE A 117 -9.39 7.22 -5.11
N MET A 118 -9.55 7.32 -6.44
CA MET A 118 -10.76 6.95 -7.18
C MET A 118 -11.07 5.47 -6.95
N THR A 119 -11.74 5.19 -5.84
CA THR A 119 -12.08 3.84 -5.36
C THR A 119 -13.28 3.28 -6.11
N LYS A 120 -14.12 4.15 -6.70
CA LYS A 120 -15.10 3.78 -7.72
C LYS A 120 -14.53 4.10 -9.10
N GLY A 121 -13.93 3.10 -9.73
CA GLY A 121 -13.60 3.18 -11.15
C GLY A 121 -14.85 3.40 -11.99
N ARG A 122 -14.75 4.25 -13.03
CA ARG A 122 -15.78 4.39 -14.06
C ARG A 122 -16.06 3.01 -14.67
N LYS A 123 -17.27 2.80 -15.19
CA LYS A 123 -17.51 1.67 -16.10
C LYS A 123 -16.65 1.89 -17.35
N THR A 124 -15.69 1.01 -17.57
CA THR A 124 -14.85 1.00 -18.78
C THR A 124 -15.47 0.11 -19.84
N THR A 125 -15.37 0.54 -21.10
CA THR A 125 -15.77 -0.29 -22.26
C THR A 125 -14.75 -1.41 -22.49
N PHE A 126 -15.06 -2.36 -23.36
CA PHE A 126 -14.12 -3.45 -23.67
C PHE A 126 -12.84 -2.92 -24.32
N ASP A 127 -12.98 -2.05 -25.32
CA ASP A 127 -11.84 -1.49 -26.06
C ASP A 127 -10.94 -0.65 -25.14
N GLU A 128 -11.52 0.16 -24.24
CA GLU A 128 -10.76 0.91 -23.22
C GLU A 128 -9.95 -0.01 -22.30
N ARG A 129 -10.45 -1.20 -21.97
CA ARG A 129 -9.69 -2.19 -21.17
C ARG A 129 -8.53 -2.77 -21.96
N VAL A 130 -8.75 -3.06 -23.25
CA VAL A 130 -7.71 -3.62 -24.13
C VAL A 130 -6.59 -2.59 -24.30
N GLU A 131 -6.92 -1.34 -24.63
CA GLU A 131 -5.95 -0.26 -24.80
C GLU A 131 -5.17 0.01 -23.50
N SER A 132 -5.86 0.06 -22.37
CA SER A 132 -5.23 0.26 -21.06
C SER A 132 -4.24 -0.86 -20.73
N VAL A 133 -4.56 -2.12 -21.04
CA VAL A 133 -3.66 -3.25 -20.78
C VAL A 133 -2.46 -3.24 -21.72
N GLN A 134 -2.67 -3.01 -23.01
CA GLN A 134 -1.58 -2.92 -23.98
C GLN A 134 -0.59 -1.81 -23.60
N TYR A 135 -1.10 -0.66 -23.19
CA TYR A 135 -0.27 0.43 -22.68
C TYR A 135 0.51 0.01 -21.44
N CYS A 136 -0.16 -0.65 -20.49
CA CYS A 136 0.47 -1.11 -19.25
C CYS A 136 1.62 -2.09 -19.50
N ILE A 137 1.43 -3.06 -20.40
CA ILE A 137 2.47 -4.04 -20.77
C ILE A 137 3.64 -3.34 -21.47
N ALA A 138 3.36 -2.37 -22.35
CA ALA A 138 4.39 -1.61 -23.05
C ALA A 138 5.23 -0.69 -22.14
N HIS A 139 4.73 -0.38 -20.93
CA HIS A 139 5.40 0.49 -19.95
C HIS A 139 5.79 -0.30 -18.70
N ASP A 140 6.28 -1.53 -18.86
CA ASP A 140 6.82 -2.38 -17.79
C ASP A 140 5.86 -2.54 -16.59
N HIS A 141 4.57 -2.75 -16.90
CA HIS A 141 3.50 -2.90 -15.91
C HIS A 141 3.31 -1.67 -15.00
N ASN A 142 3.57 -0.47 -15.52
CA ASN A 142 3.33 0.78 -14.80
C ASN A 142 1.83 1.10 -14.66
N TYR A 143 1.21 0.51 -13.64
CA TYR A 143 -0.22 0.66 -13.34
C TYR A 143 -0.60 2.09 -12.89
N VAL A 144 0.33 2.84 -12.32
CA VAL A 144 0.08 4.21 -11.86
C VAL A 144 -0.13 5.11 -13.07
N GLU A 145 0.83 5.13 -13.98
CA GLU A 145 0.76 5.92 -15.20
C GLU A 145 -0.42 5.49 -16.09
N THR A 146 -0.66 4.19 -16.21
CA THR A 146 -1.82 3.65 -16.94
C THR A 146 -3.15 4.16 -16.36
N SER A 147 -3.26 4.20 -15.03
CA SER A 147 -4.47 4.66 -14.34
C SER A 147 -4.75 6.15 -14.58
N GLU A 148 -3.69 6.96 -14.62
CA GLU A 148 -3.78 8.40 -14.91
C GLU A 148 -4.13 8.65 -16.38
N LYS A 149 -3.50 7.92 -17.31
CA LYS A 149 -3.69 8.11 -18.75
C LYS A 149 -5.10 7.72 -19.21
N TYR A 150 -5.58 6.56 -18.79
CA TYR A 150 -6.88 6.03 -19.24
C TYR A 150 -8.02 6.35 -18.27
N GLN A 151 -7.74 7.11 -17.20
CA GLN A 151 -8.72 7.44 -16.16
C GLN A 151 -9.44 6.20 -15.59
N VAL A 152 -8.75 5.05 -15.62
CA VAL A 152 -9.18 3.80 -15.01
C VAL A 152 -8.66 3.74 -13.59
N SER A 153 -9.36 3.07 -12.67
CA SER A 153 -8.80 2.92 -11.34
C SER A 153 -7.54 2.07 -11.39
N TYR A 154 -6.58 2.36 -10.50
CA TYR A 154 -5.37 1.55 -10.34
C TYR A 154 -5.70 0.05 -10.23
N GLN A 155 -6.73 -0.28 -9.46
CA GLN A 155 -7.16 -1.67 -9.26
C GLN A 155 -7.82 -2.27 -10.51
N GLN A 156 -8.46 -1.47 -11.37
CA GLN A 156 -8.93 -1.91 -12.68
C GLN A 156 -7.74 -2.28 -13.58
N ALA A 157 -6.76 -1.39 -13.73
CA ALA A 157 -5.54 -1.67 -14.52
C ALA A 157 -4.85 -2.96 -14.04
N ARG A 158 -4.58 -3.08 -12.73
CA ARG A 158 -3.97 -4.26 -12.13
C ARG A 158 -4.80 -5.55 -12.29
N ASN A 159 -6.12 -5.45 -12.39
CA ASN A 159 -6.98 -6.62 -12.59
C ASN A 159 -7.07 -7.04 -14.06
N PHE A 160 -6.92 -6.11 -15.01
CA PHE A 160 -7.02 -6.41 -16.43
C PHE A 160 -5.74 -7.06 -16.96
N THR A 161 -4.56 -6.52 -16.62
CA THR A 161 -3.27 -6.97 -17.16
C THR A 161 -2.99 -8.47 -16.95
N PRO A 162 -3.02 -9.03 -15.72
CA PRO A 162 -2.76 -10.45 -15.51
C PRO A 162 -3.85 -11.35 -16.09
N LYS A 163 -5.09 -10.87 -16.24
CA LYS A 163 -6.16 -11.63 -16.91
C LYS A 163 -5.90 -11.74 -18.40
N TYR A 164 -5.48 -10.63 -19.02
CA TYR A 164 -5.11 -10.59 -20.42
C TYR A 164 -3.91 -11.50 -20.72
N GLU A 165 -2.88 -11.48 -19.86
CA GLU A 165 -1.71 -12.35 -20.02
C GLU A 165 -2.06 -13.84 -19.88
N ALA A 166 -2.97 -14.19 -18.97
CA ALA A 166 -3.35 -15.59 -18.71
C ALA A 166 -4.35 -16.16 -19.73
N TYR A 167 -5.30 -15.35 -20.21
CA TYR A 167 -6.47 -15.83 -20.94
C TYR A 167 -6.75 -15.04 -22.24
N GLY A 168 -5.86 -14.13 -22.62
CA GLY A 168 -5.97 -13.33 -23.83
C GLY A 168 -7.04 -12.23 -23.75
N VAL A 169 -7.26 -11.57 -24.90
CA VAL A 169 -8.13 -10.39 -25.04
C VAL A 169 -9.58 -10.65 -24.62
N GLU A 170 -10.12 -11.83 -24.92
CA GLU A 170 -11.51 -12.20 -24.63
C GLU A 170 -11.81 -12.24 -23.12
N SER A 171 -10.80 -12.46 -22.28
CA SER A 171 -10.94 -12.46 -20.82
C SER A 171 -11.33 -11.11 -20.21
N LEU A 172 -11.17 -10.02 -20.98
CA LEU A 172 -11.53 -8.67 -20.57
C LEU A 172 -13.00 -8.33 -20.83
N ARG A 173 -13.75 -9.19 -21.54
CA ARG A 173 -15.19 -9.02 -21.76
C ARG A 173 -15.97 -9.22 -20.47
N ASP A 174 -16.94 -8.34 -20.23
CA ASP A 174 -17.82 -8.44 -19.05
C ASP A 174 -18.94 -9.46 -19.32
N HIS A 175 -18.86 -10.62 -18.67
CA HIS A 175 -19.89 -11.66 -18.74
C HIS A 175 -20.90 -11.61 -17.58
N ARG A 176 -20.85 -10.59 -16.71
CA ARG A 176 -21.78 -10.50 -15.58
C ARG A 176 -23.22 -10.33 -16.08
N GLY A 177 -24.12 -11.21 -15.63
CA GLY A 177 -25.56 -11.17 -15.94
C GLY A 177 -25.99 -11.90 -17.21
N LYS A 178 -25.09 -12.59 -17.93
CA LYS A 178 -25.46 -13.44 -19.08
C LYS A 178 -25.21 -14.92 -18.74
N ARG A 179 -26.19 -15.79 -19.05
CA ARG A 179 -26.07 -17.25 -18.89
C ARG A 179 -24.99 -17.74 -19.86
N LYS A 180 -24.05 -18.59 -19.38
CA LYS A 180 -23.06 -19.25 -20.26
C LYS A 180 -23.83 -20.02 -21.35
N SER A 181 -23.58 -19.72 -22.63
CA SER A 181 -24.01 -20.59 -23.74
C SER A 181 -23.12 -21.83 -23.77
N GLN A 182 -23.70 -23.01 -24.00
CA GLN A 182 -23.06 -24.32 -23.86
C GLN A 182 -22.00 -24.66 -24.93
N ASP A 183 -21.49 -23.70 -25.70
CA ASP A 183 -20.67 -23.98 -26.89
C ASP A 183 -19.21 -23.53 -26.75
N ASN A 184 -18.57 -23.90 -25.64
CA ASN A 184 -17.10 -23.95 -25.54
C ASN A 184 -16.65 -25.02 -24.54
N SER A 185 -17.23 -26.21 -24.69
CA SER A 185 -16.66 -27.45 -24.17
C SER A 185 -15.75 -28.03 -25.25
N LYS A 186 -14.51 -27.55 -25.34
CA LYS A 186 -13.43 -28.28 -26.03
C LYS A 186 -12.13 -28.19 -25.24
N GLU A 187 -11.60 -29.40 -25.01
CA GLU A 187 -10.28 -29.76 -24.51
C GLU A 187 -9.85 -29.18 -23.15
N CYS A 188 -10.21 -29.90 -22.09
CA CYS A 188 -9.36 -30.03 -20.93
C CYS A 188 -8.22 -30.99 -21.30
N CYS A 189 -7.08 -30.48 -21.75
CA CYS A 189 -5.84 -31.24 -21.74
C CYS A 189 -5.09 -30.94 -20.45
N GLU A 190 -5.05 -31.94 -19.57
CA GLU A 190 -4.09 -32.11 -18.48
C GLU A 190 -2.65 -32.05 -19.06
N GLU A 191 -1.57 -31.57 -18.43
CA GLU A 191 -0.96 -31.78 -17.10
C GLU A 191 0.24 -30.78 -16.96
N PRO A 192 1.09 -30.78 -15.90
CA PRO A 192 0.91 -31.18 -14.51
C PRO A 192 1.24 -30.05 -13.51
N TYR A 193 0.60 -30.09 -12.34
CA TYR A 193 1.08 -29.42 -11.14
C TYR A 193 2.35 -30.11 -10.63
N ILE A 194 3.51 -29.45 -10.68
CA ILE A 194 4.63 -29.81 -9.79
C ILE A 194 4.27 -29.30 -8.39
N LYS A 195 3.61 -30.17 -7.62
CA LYS A 195 3.49 -30.05 -6.17
C LYS A 195 4.80 -30.50 -5.54
N THR A 196 5.51 -29.57 -4.92
CA THR A 196 6.49 -29.88 -3.88
C THR A 196 5.80 -30.69 -2.78
N GLY A 197 6.41 -31.83 -2.49
CA GLY A 197 5.76 -32.96 -1.84
C GLY A 197 5.36 -32.74 -0.39
N ILE A 198 4.18 -33.28 -0.07
CA ILE A 198 3.88 -33.94 1.21
C ILE A 198 2.95 -35.10 0.84
N TYR A 199 3.44 -36.33 0.97
CA TYR A 199 2.61 -37.53 0.88
C TYR A 199 1.89 -37.72 2.22
N PHE A 200 0.56 -37.76 2.20
CA PHE A 200 -0.21 -38.54 3.16
C PHE A 200 -1.23 -39.34 2.37
N VAL A 201 -1.04 -40.66 2.38
CA VAL A 201 -1.84 -41.62 1.62
C VAL A 201 -2.88 -42.24 2.55
N SER A 202 -4.09 -42.37 1.98
CA SER A 202 -5.17 -43.33 2.26
C SER A 202 -5.94 -43.23 3.59
N GLY A 203 -7.17 -42.73 3.51
CA GLY A 203 -8.33 -43.55 3.10
C GLY A 203 -9.20 -44.14 4.22
N PRO A 204 -10.53 -44.30 4.02
CA PRO A 204 -11.51 -44.40 5.09
C PRO A 204 -12.07 -45.82 5.34
N ASN A 205 -12.63 -46.01 6.55
CA ASN A 205 -13.51 -47.09 7.04
C ASN A 205 -12.86 -48.32 7.71
N CYS A 206 -12.69 -48.27 9.03
CA CYS A 206 -13.09 -49.38 9.91
C CYS A 206 -13.36 -48.92 11.36
N THR A 207 -14.63 -49.06 11.74
CA THR A 207 -15.20 -49.47 13.03
C THR A 207 -14.32 -49.67 14.28
N THR A 208 -14.81 -49.09 15.38
CA THR A 208 -14.79 -49.57 16.78
C THR A 208 -13.61 -49.21 17.70
N LEU A 209 -14.00 -48.54 18.80
CA LEU A 209 -13.39 -48.38 20.14
C LEU A 209 -12.41 -49.48 20.58
N PHE A 210 -11.36 -49.10 21.33
CA PHE A 210 -11.24 -49.45 22.76
C PHE A 210 -10.16 -48.61 23.46
N MET A 211 -10.57 -48.04 24.61
CA MET A 211 -9.87 -47.28 25.68
C MET A 211 -8.84 -46.20 25.31
#